data_AF-A0A1M5K5Q2-F1
#
_entry.id   AF-A0A1M5K5Q2-F1
#
_cell.length_a   1.000
_cell.length_b   1.000
_cell.length_c   1.000
_cell.angle_alpha   90.00
_cell.angle_beta   90.00
_cell.angle_gamma   90.00
#
_symmetry.space_group_name_H-M   'P 1'
#
loop_
_entity.id
_entity.type
_entity.pdbx_description
1 polymer ?
#
loop_
_entity_poly.entity_id
_entity_poly.type
_entity_poly.pdbx_seq_one_letter_code
_entity_poly.pdbx_strand_id
1 'polypeptide(L)'
;MSKPECIRDVADLNQINRCIESLEEVEGSIDRLTDILKLAANDVRLKILYLLNREEHLCPCDLSDILDMSVPAVSQHLRKLKDGGAGGNRAGWANHLLLAESTI
;
A
#
# COMPACT_ATOMS: atom_id res chain seq x y z
N MET A 1 28.54 -8.78 -8.82
CA MET A 1 28.31 -8.64 -7.37
C MET A 1 28.52 -10.01 -6.73
N SER A 2 29.51 -10.15 -5.86
CA SER A 2 29.82 -11.40 -5.18
C SER A 2 28.71 -11.74 -4.18
N LYS A 3 28.23 -12.98 -4.19
CA LYS A 3 27.28 -13.49 -3.21
C LYS A 3 27.91 -13.33 -1.80
N PRO A 4 27.22 -12.77 -0.81
CA PRO A 4 27.76 -12.75 0.54
C PRO A 4 27.94 -14.20 1.02
N GLU A 5 29.17 -14.56 1.39
CA GLU A 5 29.44 -15.82 2.05
C GLU A 5 28.83 -15.77 3.45
N CYS A 6 27.91 -16.69 3.72
CA CYS A 6 27.28 -16.82 5.01
C CYS A 6 28.31 -17.37 6.00
N ILE A 7 28.58 -16.66 7.11
CA ILE A 7 29.48 -17.12 8.18
C ILE A 7 28.92 -18.30 8.99
N ARG A 8 27.74 -18.82 8.66
CA ARG A 8 27.14 -19.93 9.41
C ARG A 8 28.00 -21.18 9.21
N ASP A 9 28.41 -21.80 10.31
CA ASP A 9 29.22 -23.02 10.29
C ASP A 9 28.38 -24.25 9.91
N VAL A 10 27.18 -24.37 10.51
CA VAL A 10 26.20 -25.43 10.18
C VAL A 10 24.81 -24.83 10.04
N ALA A 11 24.03 -25.32 9.08
CA ALA A 11 22.63 -24.96 8.92
C ALA A 11 21.75 -25.70 9.94
N ASP A 12 20.92 -24.97 10.70
CA ASP A 12 19.82 -25.60 11.43
C ASP A 12 18.67 -25.91 10.45
N LEU A 13 18.71 -27.12 9.88
CA LEU A 13 17.70 -27.60 8.94
C LEU A 13 16.31 -27.70 9.58
N ASN A 14 16.24 -27.99 10.88
CA ASN A 14 14.95 -28.06 11.59
C ASN A 14 14.34 -26.66 11.69
N GLN A 15 15.14 -25.63 12.00
CA GLN A 15 14.66 -24.25 11.99
C GLN A 15 14.19 -23.83 10.60
N ILE A 16 14.98 -24.11 9.56
CA ILE A 16 14.65 -23.72 8.18
C ILE A 16 13.32 -24.35 7.75
N ASN A 17 13.14 -25.65 7.98
CA ASN A 17 11.91 -26.34 7.59
C ASN A 17 10.68 -25.80 8.34
N ARG A 18 10.80 -25.55 9.66
CA ARG A 18 9.72 -24.89 10.43
C ARG A 18 9.37 -23.51 9.87
N CYS A 19 10.37 -22.74 9.41
CA CYS A 19 10.12 -21.43 8.81
C CYS A 19 9.45 -21.54 7.43
N ILE A 20 9.79 -22.54 6.62
CA ILE A 20 9.14 -22.80 5.32
C ILE A 20 7.67 -23.15 5.54
N GLU A 21 7.39 -24.13 6.41
CA GLU A 21 6.02 -24.53 6.77
C GLU A 21 5.20 -23.34 7.27
N SER A 22 5.79 -22.53 8.17
CA SER A 22 5.13 -21.33 8.69
C SER A 22 4.82 -20.28 7.61
N LEU A 23 5.62 -20.19 6.54
CA LEU A 23 5.36 -19.27 5.43
C LEU A 23 4.26 -19.80 4.50
N GLU A 24 4.26 -21.10 4.22
CA GLU A 24 3.21 -21.76 3.42
C GLU A 24 1.82 -21.59 4.07
N GLU A 25 1.74 -21.67 5.40
CA GLU A 25 0.50 -21.46 6.16
C GLU A 25 -0.11 -20.06 5.98
N VAL A 26 0.73 -19.04 5.76
CA VAL A 26 0.32 -17.64 5.72
C VAL A 26 0.47 -16.98 4.34
N GLU A 27 0.93 -17.73 3.32
CA GLU A 27 1.30 -17.21 2.00
C GLU A 27 0.19 -16.33 1.40
N GLY A 28 -1.05 -16.82 1.36
CA GLY A 28 -2.18 -16.06 0.82
C GLY A 28 -2.53 -14.79 1.62
N SER A 29 -2.21 -14.73 2.91
CA SER A 29 -2.37 -13.51 3.73
C SER A 29 -1.23 -12.52 3.46
N ILE A 30 0.00 -13.02 3.31
CA ILE A 30 1.17 -12.21 2.94
C ILE A 30 0.96 -11.60 1.55
N ASP A 31 0.44 -12.34 0.58
CA ASP A 31 0.18 -11.84 -0.77
C ASP A 31 -0.81 -10.68 -0.74
N ARG A 32 -1.93 -10.84 -0.03
CA ARG A 32 -2.93 -9.77 0.14
C ARG A 32 -2.33 -8.53 0.80
N LEU A 33 -1.57 -8.70 1.88
CA LEU A 33 -0.90 -7.59 2.56
C LEU A 33 0.13 -6.93 1.64
N THR A 34 0.88 -7.73 0.88
CA THR A 34 1.88 -7.26 -0.07
C THR A 34 1.24 -6.40 -1.16
N ASP A 35 0.09 -6.80 -1.67
CA ASP A 35 -0.63 -6.02 -2.68
C ASP A 35 -1.14 -4.69 -2.12
N ILE A 36 -1.71 -4.68 -0.90
CA ILE A 36 -2.10 -3.45 -0.20
C ILE A 36 -0.87 -2.55 0.02
N LEU A 37 0.24 -3.12 0.49
CA LEU A 37 1.46 -2.37 0.75
C LEU A 37 2.08 -1.84 -0.54
N LYS A 38 2.08 -2.57 -1.67
CA LYS A 38 2.53 -2.06 -2.98
C LYS A 38 1.68 -0.86 -3.43
N LEU A 39 0.40 -0.85 -3.08
CA LEU A 39 -0.51 0.27 -3.36
C LEU A 39 -0.27 1.46 -2.45
N ALA A 40 0.17 1.25 -1.21
CA ALA A 40 0.48 2.34 -0.29
C ALA A 40 1.92 2.84 -0.44
N ALA A 41 2.90 1.97 -0.74
CA ALA A 41 4.36 2.19 -0.72
C ALA A 41 4.85 3.14 -1.82
N ASN A 42 4.40 4.37 -1.75
CA ASN A 42 4.85 5.52 -2.51
C ASN A 42 4.62 6.73 -1.62
N ASP A 43 5.63 7.58 -1.51
CA ASP A 43 5.62 8.72 -0.60
C ASP A 43 4.37 9.61 -0.77
N VAL A 44 4.00 9.95 -2.00
CA VAL A 44 2.81 10.76 -2.30
C VAL A 44 1.51 10.06 -1.87
N ARG A 45 1.36 8.77 -2.18
CA ARG A 45 0.17 8.00 -1.79
C ARG A 45 0.03 7.88 -0.27
N LEU A 46 1.14 7.70 0.46
CA LEU A 46 1.11 7.71 1.93
C LEU A 46 0.70 9.07 2.49
N LYS A 47 1.21 10.17 1.93
CA LYS A 47 0.81 11.54 2.30
C LYS A 47 -0.68 11.77 2.05
N ILE A 48 -1.19 11.36 0.89
CA ILE A 48 -2.63 11.42 0.57
C ILE A 48 -3.45 10.64 1.59
N LEU A 49 -3.08 9.39 1.88
CA LEU A 49 -3.79 8.56 2.86
C LEU A 49 -3.76 9.17 4.27
N TYR A 50 -2.64 9.75 4.68
CA TYR A 50 -2.50 10.46 5.95
C TYR A 50 -3.43 11.67 6.03
N LEU A 51 -3.48 12.49 4.97
CA LEU A 51 -4.33 13.68 4.90
C LEU A 51 -5.82 13.30 4.92
N LEU A 52 -6.23 12.29 4.13
CA LEU A 52 -7.60 11.77 4.11
C LEU A 52 -8.02 11.11 5.43
N ASN A 53 -7.08 10.59 6.23
CA ASN A 53 -7.37 10.06 7.55
C ASN A 53 -7.49 11.16 8.62
N ARG A 54 -6.89 12.33 8.38
CA ARG A 54 -6.90 13.46 9.32
C ARG A 54 -8.05 14.41 9.10
N GLU A 55 -8.40 14.66 7.84
CA GLU A 55 -9.42 15.62 7.44
C GLU A 55 -10.63 14.89 6.88
N GLU A 56 -11.83 15.31 7.28
CA GLU A 56 -13.06 14.63 6.84
C GLU A 56 -13.32 14.81 5.34
N HIS A 57 -12.95 15.97 4.79
CA HIS A 57 -13.26 16.39 3.42
C HIS A 57 -12.05 17.08 2.78
N LEU A 58 -11.43 16.44 1.78
CA LEU A 58 -10.40 17.03 0.91
C LEU A 58 -10.72 16.72 -0.54
N CYS A 59 -10.74 17.74 -1.39
CA CYS A 59 -10.87 17.54 -2.82
C CYS A 59 -9.49 17.38 -3.50
N PRO A 60 -9.42 16.89 -4.75
CA PRO A 60 -8.16 16.78 -5.48
C PRO A 60 -7.41 18.11 -5.62
N CYS A 61 -8.10 19.25 -5.64
CA CYS A 61 -7.47 20.57 -5.71
C CYS A 61 -6.76 20.93 -4.39
N ASP A 62 -7.39 20.67 -3.24
CA ASP A 62 -6.76 20.91 -1.92
C ASP A 62 -5.48 20.08 -1.78
N LEU A 63 -5.54 18.81 -2.19
CA LEU A 63 -4.37 17.93 -2.21
C LEU A 63 -3.31 18.42 -3.21
N SER A 64 -3.71 19.01 -4.33
CA SER A 64 -2.82 19.65 -5.30
C SER A 64 -2.03 20.76 -4.66
N ASP A 65 -2.71 21.65 -3.93
CA ASP A 65 -2.13 22.81 -3.27
C ASP A 65 -1.24 22.40 -2.08
N ILE A 66 -1.67 21.41 -1.29
CA ILE A 66 -0.92 20.90 -0.13
C ILE A 66 0.36 20.16 -0.55
N LEU A 67 0.28 19.36 -1.63
CA LEU A 67 1.39 18.51 -2.07
C LEU A 67 2.30 19.19 -3.10
N ASP A 68 1.97 20.41 -3.53
CA ASP A 68 2.65 21.15 -4.60
C ASP A 68 2.77 20.31 -5.89
N MET A 69 1.63 19.73 -6.29
CA MET A 69 1.50 18.88 -7.46
C MET A 69 0.40 19.42 -8.37
N SER A 70 0.29 18.90 -9.59
CA SER A 70 -0.85 19.20 -10.44
C SER A 70 -2.04 18.30 -10.11
N VAL A 71 -3.26 18.83 -10.26
CA VAL A 71 -4.51 18.08 -10.04
C VAL A 71 -4.54 16.76 -10.83
N PRO A 72 -4.11 16.70 -12.11
CA PRO A 72 -4.04 15.42 -12.83
C PRO A 72 -3.10 14.40 -12.19
N ALA A 73 -1.97 14.83 -11.63
CA ALA A 73 -1.03 13.95 -10.95
C ALA A 73 -1.64 13.38 -9.67
N VAL A 74 -2.27 14.23 -8.85
CA VAL A 74 -3.01 13.80 -7.65
C VAL A 74 -4.13 12.82 -8.00
N SER A 75 -4.95 13.14 -9.01
CA SER A 75 -6.03 12.27 -9.49
C SER A 75 -5.52 10.92 -9.99
N GLN A 76 -4.32 10.87 -10.59
CA GLN A 76 -3.70 9.60 -10.96
C GLN A 76 -3.32 8.76 -9.73
N HIS A 77 -2.80 9.38 -8.66
CA HIS A 77 -2.50 8.69 -7.42
C HIS A 77 -3.78 8.17 -6.73
N LEU A 78 -4.84 8.99 -6.67
CA LEU A 78 -6.14 8.60 -6.13
C LEU A 78 -6.75 7.43 -6.92
N ARG A 79 -6.68 7.47 -8.26
CA ARG A 79 -7.14 6.35 -9.10
C ARG A 79 -6.38 5.06 -8.81
N LYS A 80 -5.05 5.11 -8.70
CA LYS A 80 -4.24 3.93 -8.36
C LYS A 80 -4.59 3.35 -6.98
N LEU A 81 -4.88 4.22 -6.01
CA LEU A 81 -5.35 3.79 -4.69
C LEU A 81 -6.71 3.10 -4.80
N LYS A 82 -7.65 3.69 -5.56
CA LYS A 82 -8.99 3.14 -5.82
C LYS A 82 -8.96 1.79 -6.54
N ASP A 83 -8.26 1.71 -7.67
CA ASP A 83 -8.21 0.52 -8.53
C ASP A 83 -7.54 -0.66 -7.82
N GLY A 84 -6.57 -0.36 -6.95
CA GLY A 84 -5.89 -1.35 -6.13
C GLY A 84 -6.77 -2.02 -5.06
N GLY A 85 -7.94 -1.44 -4.74
CA GLY A 85 -8.90 -2.02 -3.80
C GLY A 85 -9.81 -3.11 -4.37
N ALA A 86 -9.67 -3.47 -5.65
CA ALA A 86 -10.62 -4.32 -6.38
C ALA A 86 -10.58 -5.83 -6.04
N GLY A 87 -9.78 -6.26 -5.07
CA GLY A 87 -9.49 -7.68 -4.80
C GLY A 87 -9.85 -8.19 -3.40
N GLY A 88 -11.06 -7.91 -2.92
CA GLY A 88 -11.63 -8.60 -1.75
C GLY A 88 -11.49 -7.84 -0.43
N ASN A 89 -12.65 -7.53 0.17
CA ASN A 89 -12.86 -6.81 1.41
C ASN A 89 -12.37 -5.35 1.44
N ARG A 90 -13.32 -4.49 1.03
CA ARG A 90 -13.59 -3.10 1.44
C ARG A 90 -12.85 -2.65 2.70
N ALA A 91 -11.59 -2.28 2.56
CA ALA A 91 -10.92 -1.49 3.58
C ALA A 91 -11.49 -0.07 3.51
N GLY A 92 -11.90 0.47 4.67
CA GLY A 92 -12.69 1.69 4.84
C GLY A 92 -12.12 3.01 4.30
N TRP A 93 -11.04 2.98 3.53
CA TRP A 93 -10.47 4.16 2.87
C TRP A 93 -11.29 4.63 1.65
N ALA A 94 -12.09 3.75 1.04
CA ALA A 94 -12.99 4.12 -0.07
C ALA A 94 -14.16 5.02 0.38
N ASN A 95 -14.55 4.97 1.66
CA ASN A 95 -15.66 5.79 2.17
C ASN A 95 -15.33 7.29 2.20
N HIS A 96 -14.06 7.68 2.33
CA HIS A 96 -13.66 9.09 2.22
C HIS A 96 -13.60 9.60 0.77
N LEU A 97 -13.42 8.72 -0.22
CA LEU A 97 -13.36 9.11 -1.63
C LEU A 97 -14.74 9.39 -2.24
N LEU A 98 -15.85 8.97 -1.61
CA LEU A 98 -17.20 9.21 -2.12
C LEU A 98 -17.60 10.70 -2.13
N LEU A 99 -16.80 11.58 -1.52
CA LEU A 99 -16.96 13.04 -1.61
C LEU A 99 -16.04 13.69 -2.64
N ALA A 100 -15.01 12.98 -3.11
CA ALA A 100 -14.15 13.44 -4.19
C ALA A 100 -14.79 13.24 -5.59
N GLU A 101 -15.90 12.49 -5.68
CA GLU A 101 -16.63 12.24 -6.94
C GLU A 101 -17.75 13.26 -7.23
N SER A 102 -17.96 14.26 -6.38
CA SER A 102 -19.04 15.26 -6.58
C SER A 102 -18.61 16.52 -7.34
N THR A 103 -17.41 16.57 -7.93
CA THR A 103 -17.02 17.64 -8.85
C THR A 103 -15.99 17.12 -9.86
N ILE A 104 -16.49 16.56 -10.95
CA ILE A 104 -16.18 16.85 -12.38
C ILE A 104 -17.11 16.00 -13.23
#